data_AF-A0A1F5L880-F1
#
_entry.id   AF-A0A1F5L880-F1
#
_cell.length_a   1.000
_cell.length_b   1.000
_cell.length_c   1.000
_cell.angle_alpha   90.00
_cell.angle_beta   90.00
_cell.angle_gamma   90.00
#
_symmetry.space_group_name_H-M   'P 1'
#
loop_
_entity.id
_entity.type
_entity.pdbx_description
1 polymer ?
#
loop_
_entity_poly.entity_id
_entity_poly.type
_entity_poly.pdbx_seq_one_letter_code
_entity_poly.pdbx_strand_id
1 'polypeptide(L)'
;MAPRLASSQLVIIRDMISSKSLTTSQMAEAAGCSKRSIITISANLRMFGDVRAPLIPGGHPRVITSVMLEALCDHLLEKPELYLDEMVEFLSDEFDVLLSDFRSYHLVYINESGCDKRAGFRRTGWSPRGVAPVQVSRFQRGQRY
;
A
#
# COMPACT_ATOMS: atom_id res chain seq x y z
N MET A 1 -6.12 -8.69 6.66
CA MET A 1 -6.61 -7.80 7.73
C MET A 1 -6.36 -8.47 9.07
N ALA A 2 -5.77 -7.77 10.04
CA ALA A 2 -5.60 -8.31 11.39
C ALA A 2 -6.98 -8.56 12.03
N PRO A 3 -7.16 -9.62 12.83
CA PRO A 3 -8.43 -9.88 13.50
C PRO A 3 -8.75 -8.68 14.42
N ARG A 4 -9.98 -8.15 14.33
CA ARG A 4 -10.47 -7.06 15.19
C ARG A 4 -10.78 -7.60 16.59
N LEU A 5 -9.77 -8.10 17.30
CA LEU A 5 -9.91 -8.47 18.70
C LEU A 5 -9.85 -7.22 19.56
N ALA A 6 -10.77 -7.12 20.52
CA ALA A 6 -10.79 -6.05 21.49
C ALA A 6 -9.55 -6.12 22.40
N SER A 7 -9.11 -4.99 22.94
CA SER A 7 -7.98 -4.93 23.89
C SER A 7 -8.20 -5.86 25.10
N SER A 8 -9.43 -5.97 25.60
CA SER A 8 -9.81 -6.90 26.67
C SER A 8 -9.52 -8.36 26.31
N GLN A 9 -9.85 -8.78 25.09
CA GLN A 9 -9.55 -10.14 24.62
C GLN A 9 -8.04 -10.39 24.53
N LEU A 10 -7.27 -9.40 24.11
CA LEU A 10 -5.81 -9.51 24.01
C LEU A 10 -5.14 -9.70 25.38
N VAL A 11 -5.63 -9.02 26.42
CA VAL A 11 -5.15 -9.20 27.80
C VAL A 11 -5.44 -10.62 28.30
N ILE A 12 -6.69 -11.07 28.12
CA ILE A 12 -7.10 -12.44 28.51
C ILE A 12 -6.23 -13.49 27.80
N ILE A 13 -5.96 -13.33 26.51
CA ILE A 13 -5.11 -14.25 25.75
C ILE A 13 -3.67 -14.23 26.27
N ARG A 14 -3.10 -13.05 26.59
CA ARG A 14 -1.75 -12.93 27.15
C ARG A 14 -1.63 -13.69 28.49
N ASP A 15 -2.61 -13.55 29.36
CA ASP A 15 -2.62 -14.21 30.67
C ASP A 15 -2.75 -15.73 30.52
N MET A 16 -3.62 -16.20 29.62
CA MET A 16 -3.77 -17.63 29.30
C MET A 16 -2.49 -18.23 28.69
N ILE A 17 -1.76 -17.49 27.85
CA ILE A 17 -0.47 -17.95 27.31
C ILE A 17 0.57 -18.06 28.43
N SER A 18 0.58 -17.10 29.34
CA SER A 18 1.54 -17.04 30.45
C SER A 18 1.33 -18.19 31.44
N SER A 19 0.09 -18.63 31.64
CA SER A 19 -0.24 -19.74 32.54
C SER A 19 0.17 -21.12 32.01
N LYS A 20 0.43 -21.27 30.70
CA LYS A 20 0.90 -22.51 30.02
C LYS A 20 0.06 -23.78 30.27
N SER A 21 -1.15 -23.64 30.81
CA SER A 21 -1.98 -24.78 31.23
C SER A 21 -3.04 -25.18 30.21
N LEU A 22 -3.36 -24.29 29.26
CA LEU A 22 -4.46 -24.48 28.32
C LEU A 22 -3.96 -24.85 26.92
N THR A 23 -4.74 -25.70 26.24
CA THR A 23 -4.52 -25.98 24.81
C THR A 23 -5.00 -24.81 23.96
N THR A 24 -4.46 -24.67 22.76
CA THR A 24 -4.84 -23.60 21.80
C THR A 24 -6.33 -23.60 21.46
N SER A 25 -6.99 -24.77 21.49
CA SER A 25 -8.43 -24.88 21.25
C SER A 25 -9.25 -24.30 22.40
N GLN A 26 -8.90 -24.63 23.64
CA GLN A 26 -9.56 -24.10 24.84
C GLN A 26 -9.39 -22.60 24.98
N MET A 27 -8.18 -22.08 24.68
CA MET A 27 -7.92 -20.64 24.68
C MET A 27 -8.73 -19.90 23.62
N ALA A 28 -8.87 -20.49 22.44
CA ALA A 28 -9.66 -19.91 21.35
C ALA A 28 -11.14 -19.82 21.73
N GLU A 29 -11.68 -20.87 22.33
CA GLU A 29 -13.05 -20.93 22.83
C GLU A 29 -13.29 -19.90 23.94
N ALA A 30 -12.43 -19.85 24.96
CA ALA A 30 -12.52 -18.91 26.08
C ALA A 30 -12.42 -17.44 25.64
N ALA A 31 -11.57 -17.14 24.64
CA ALA A 31 -11.42 -15.79 24.10
C ALA A 31 -12.46 -15.42 23.02
N GLY A 32 -13.29 -16.37 22.57
CA GLY A 32 -14.23 -16.18 21.47
C GLY A 32 -13.53 -15.84 20.15
N CYS A 33 -12.39 -16.47 19.86
CA CYS A 33 -11.56 -16.17 18.69
C CYS A 33 -11.16 -17.44 17.93
N SER A 34 -10.55 -17.27 16.75
CA SER A 34 -10.08 -18.43 15.98
C SER A 34 -8.79 -19.02 16.57
N LYS A 35 -8.58 -20.33 16.42
CA LYS A 35 -7.29 -20.98 16.78
C LYS A 35 -6.09 -20.30 16.09
N ARG A 36 -6.27 -19.82 14.86
CA ARG A 36 -5.26 -19.09 14.09
C ARG A 36 -4.86 -17.79 14.78
N SER A 37 -5.81 -17.08 15.40
CA SER A 37 -5.54 -15.87 16.19
C SER A 37 -4.65 -16.16 17.39
N ILE A 38 -4.92 -17.23 18.14
CA ILE A 38 -4.09 -17.66 19.27
C ILE A 38 -2.66 -17.98 18.79
N ILE A 39 -2.52 -18.73 17.70
CA ILE A 39 -1.20 -19.06 17.13
C ILE A 39 -0.43 -17.80 16.72
N THR A 40 -1.07 -16.85 16.02
CA THR A 40 -0.44 -15.58 15.64
C THR A 40 -0.02 -14.77 16.86
N ILE A 41 -0.89 -14.67 17.88
CA ILE A 41 -0.59 -13.92 19.10
C ILE A 41 0.55 -14.56 19.88
N SER A 42 0.56 -15.88 20.04
CA SER A 42 1.67 -16.60 20.68
C SER A 42 2.98 -16.40 19.93
N ALA A 43 2.95 -16.39 18.60
CA ALA A 43 4.12 -16.10 17.78
C ALA A 43 4.61 -14.66 17.98
N ASN A 44 3.70 -13.68 18.02
CA ASN A 44 4.05 -12.28 18.30
C ASN A 44 4.68 -12.11 19.68
N LEU A 45 4.09 -12.70 20.73
CA LEU A 45 4.65 -12.65 22.09
C LEU A 45 6.04 -13.26 22.16
N ARG A 46 6.28 -14.36 21.43
CA ARG A 46 7.59 -14.99 21.36
C ARG A 46 8.62 -14.13 20.62
N MET A 47 8.23 -13.46 19.53
CA MET A 47 9.16 -12.70 18.68
C MET A 47 9.38 -11.27 19.15
N PHE A 48 8.35 -10.62 19.69
CA PHE A 48 8.34 -9.18 19.98
C PHE A 48 8.06 -8.85 21.45
N GLY A 49 7.69 -9.84 22.28
CA GLY A 49 7.33 -9.62 23.69
C GLY A 49 5.97 -8.95 23.90
N ASP A 50 5.24 -8.66 22.83
CA ASP A 50 3.91 -8.05 22.86
C ASP A 50 2.92 -8.88 22.01
N VAL A 51 1.64 -8.77 22.36
CA VAL A 51 0.52 -9.39 21.66
C VAL A 51 0.40 -8.83 20.24
N ARG A 52 0.81 -7.58 20.05
CA ARG A 52 0.86 -6.89 18.76
C ARG A 52 2.28 -6.92 18.20
N ALA A 53 2.39 -7.24 16.92
CA ALA A 53 3.62 -7.00 16.19
C ALA A 53 3.85 -5.48 16.05
N PRO A 54 5.11 -5.01 16.10
CA PRO A 54 5.41 -3.62 15.80
C PRO A 54 4.95 -3.27 14.38
N LEU A 55 4.62 -1.99 14.18
CA LEU A 55 4.33 -1.46 12.85
C LEU A 55 5.64 -1.47 12.06
N ILE A 56 5.78 -2.44 11.16
CA ILE A 56 6.87 -2.46 10.18
C ILE A 56 6.40 -1.56 9.02
N PRO A 57 7.09 -0.43 8.75
CA PRO A 57 6.79 0.39 7.59
C PRO A 57 6.92 -0.48 6.34
N GLY A 58 5.83 -0.59 5.58
CA GLY A 58 5.86 -1.28 4.30
C GLY A 58 6.57 -0.42 3.27
N GLY A 59 7.47 -1.04 2.49
CA GLY A 59 8.14 -0.40 1.37
C GLY A 59 9.61 -0.12 1.62
N HIS A 60 10.29 0.32 0.56
CA HIS A 60 11.69 0.74 0.64
C HIS A 60 11.80 2.03 1.48
N PRO A 61 12.80 2.16 2.35
CA PRO A 61 13.09 3.42 3.02
C PRO A 61 13.19 4.56 2.00
N ARG A 62 12.61 5.72 2.32
CA ARG A 62 12.73 6.90 1.48
C ARG A 62 14.18 7.39 1.55
N VAL A 63 14.85 7.44 0.40
CA VAL A 63 16.20 8.01 0.28
C VAL A 63 16.11 9.55 0.25
N ILE A 64 15.09 10.08 -0.42
CA ILE A 64 14.85 11.53 -0.49
C ILE A 64 14.23 12.02 0.82
N THR A 65 14.97 12.87 1.54
CA THR A 65 14.53 13.54 2.76
C THR A 65 13.70 14.79 2.44
N SER A 66 13.04 15.39 3.44
CA SER A 66 12.25 16.61 3.25
C SER A 66 13.10 17.79 2.78
N VAL A 67 14.32 17.93 3.31
CA VAL A 67 15.26 19.02 2.97
C VAL A 67 15.70 18.91 1.52
N MET A 68 16.02 17.69 1.07
CA MET A 68 16.38 17.43 -0.32
C MET A 68 15.23 17.76 -1.28
N LEU A 69 13.99 17.45 -0.88
CA LEU A 69 12.80 17.75 -1.67
C LEU A 69 12.58 19.26 -1.77
N GLU A 70 12.73 20.00 -0.67
CA GLU A 70 12.61 21.45 -0.65
C GLU A 70 13.67 22.12 -1.55
N ALA A 71 14.93 21.72 -1.43
CA ALA A 71 16.00 22.21 -2.31
C ALA A 71 15.76 21.90 -3.78
N LEU A 72 15.24 20.71 -4.10
CA LEU A 72 14.86 20.35 -5.47
C LEU A 72 13.71 21.21 -5.98
N CYS A 73 12.71 21.49 -5.15
CA CYS A 73 11.61 22.39 -5.50
C CYS A 73 12.11 23.80 -5.79
N ASP A 74 13.00 24.34 -4.96
CA ASP A 74 13.61 25.65 -5.19
C ASP A 74 14.43 25.67 -6.49
N HIS A 75 15.20 24.62 -6.75
CA HIS A 75 15.95 24.48 -7.99
C HIS A 75 15.06 24.44 -9.24
N LEU A 76 13.92 23.74 -9.16
CA LEU A 76 12.92 23.70 -10.23
C LEU A 76 12.18 25.02 -10.43
N LEU A 77 12.06 25.87 -9.40
CA LEU A 77 11.52 27.21 -9.57
C LEU A 77 12.43 28.09 -10.42
N GLU A 78 13.75 27.92 -10.30
CA GLU A 78 14.74 28.62 -11.13
C GLU A 78 14.84 28.01 -12.54
N LYS A 79 14.77 26.68 -12.64
CA LYS A 79 14.89 25.94 -13.91
C LYS A 79 13.82 24.86 -14.03
N PRO A 80 12.63 25.20 -14.54
CA PRO A 80 11.49 24.28 -14.60
C PRO A 80 11.61 23.18 -15.67
N GLU A 81 12.57 23.30 -16.59
CA GLU A 81 12.76 22.38 -17.73
C GLU A 81 13.76 21.25 -17.45
N LEU A 82 14.26 21.12 -16.20
CA LEU A 82 15.22 20.07 -15.85
C LEU A 82 14.66 18.67 -16.14
N TYR A 83 15.48 17.84 -16.78
CA TYR A 83 15.21 16.43 -16.95
C TYR A 83 15.40 15.66 -15.64
N LEU A 84 14.80 14.47 -15.54
CA LEU A 84 14.87 13.65 -14.32
C LEU A 84 16.30 13.23 -13.95
N ASP A 85 17.16 13.00 -14.95
CA ASP A 85 18.57 12.68 -14.73
C ASP A 85 19.36 13.89 -14.22
N GLU A 86 19.08 15.08 -14.72
CA GLU A 86 19.64 16.34 -14.19
C GLU A 86 19.18 16.58 -12.74
N MET A 87 17.92 16.26 -12.41
CA MET A 87 17.41 16.34 -11.03
C MET A 87 18.12 15.35 -10.11
N VAL A 88 18.44 14.15 -10.61
CA VAL A 88 19.21 13.14 -9.87
C VAL A 88 20.65 13.59 -9.69
N GLU A 89 21.27 14.18 -10.71
CA GLU A 89 22.61 14.75 -10.65
C GLU A 89 22.68 15.88 -9.61
N PHE A 90 21.74 16.83 -9.65
CA PHE A 90 21.62 17.90 -8.64
C PHE A 90 21.53 17.35 -7.21
N LEU A 91 20.67 16.37 -6.97
CA LEU A 91 20.52 15.78 -5.64
C LEU A 91 21.77 15.01 -5.20
N SER A 92 22.45 14.35 -6.13
CA SER A 92 23.68 13.60 -5.85
C SER A 92 24.81 14.56 -5.51
N ASP A 93 24.95 15.66 -6.25
CA ASP A 93 25.99 16.67 -6.06
C ASP A 93 25.79 17.48 -4.77
N GLU A 94 24.56 17.91 -4.48
CA GLU A 94 24.27 18.77 -3.33
C GLU A 94 24.22 17.99 -2.00
N PHE A 95 23.77 16.73 -2.02
CA PHE A 95 23.50 15.96 -0.80
C PHE A 95 24.33 14.67 -0.65
N ASP A 96 25.23 14.37 -1.60
CA ASP A 96 26.07 13.15 -1.61
C ASP A 96 25.24 11.87 -1.46
N VAL A 97 24.10 11.81 -2.15
CA VAL A 97 23.17 10.67 -2.11
C VAL A 97 23.20 9.84 -3.38
N LEU A 98 23.21 8.52 -3.23
CA LEU A 98 22.99 7.60 -4.34
C LEU A 98 21.50 7.25 -4.45
N LEU A 99 20.78 7.91 -5.35
CA LEU A 99 19.33 7.70 -5.53
C LEU A 99 18.96 6.39 -6.25
N SER A 100 19.87 5.85 -7.05
CA SER A 100 19.66 4.62 -7.81
C SER A 100 21.01 3.99 -8.18
N ASP A 101 21.13 2.67 -8.03
CA ASP A 101 22.27 1.89 -8.54
C ASP A 101 22.29 1.84 -10.09
N PHE A 102 21.18 2.21 -10.72
CA PHE A 102 21.00 2.22 -12.18
C PHE A 102 21.05 3.64 -12.73
N ARG A 103 21.85 3.84 -13.76
CA ARG A 103 21.90 5.07 -14.55
C ARG A 103 20.63 5.24 -15.39
N SER A 104 20.24 6.48 -15.70
CA SER A 104 19.00 6.80 -16.43
C SER A 104 18.84 6.01 -17.74
N TYR A 105 19.92 5.85 -18.50
CA TYR A 105 19.93 5.12 -19.76
C TYR A 105 19.84 3.58 -19.61
N HIS A 106 19.92 3.03 -18.40
CA HIS A 106 19.61 1.62 -18.13
C HIS A 106 18.09 1.38 -17.99
N LEU A 107 17.30 2.42 -17.77
CA LEU A 107 15.86 2.34 -17.54
C LEU A 107 15.09 2.66 -18.82
N VAL A 108 14.47 1.63 -19.43
CA VAL A 108 13.57 1.80 -20.56
C VAL A 108 12.13 1.84 -20.05
N TYR A 109 11.51 3.01 -20.08
CA TYR A 109 10.11 3.18 -19.72
C TYR A 109 9.21 2.92 -20.93
N ILE A 110 8.55 1.77 -20.96
CA ILE A 110 7.50 1.47 -21.94
C ILE A 110 6.18 1.97 -21.34
N ASN A 111 5.75 3.16 -21.75
CA ASN A 111 4.40 3.62 -21.41
C ASN A 111 3.41 3.10 -22.46
N GLU A 112 2.74 2.00 -22.15
CA GLU A 112 1.59 1.58 -22.93
C GLU A 112 0.40 2.44 -22.51
N SER A 113 0.04 3.44 -23.32
CA SER A 113 -1.24 4.13 -23.16
C SER A 113 -2.35 3.16 -23.55
N GLY A 114 -2.79 2.35 -22.60
CA GLY A 114 -3.96 1.51 -22.75
C GLY A 114 -5.20 2.37 -22.95
N CYS A 115 -5.58 2.62 -24.20
CA CYS A 115 -6.92 3.07 -24.54
C CYS A 115 -7.89 1.92 -24.21
N ASP A 116 -8.33 1.86 -22.94
CA ASP A 116 -9.44 0.97 -22.57
C ASP A 116 -10.62 1.33 -23.50
N LYS A 117 -11.22 0.32 -24.12
CA LYS A 117 -12.44 0.50 -24.93
C LYS A 117 -13.58 1.09 -24.10
N ARG A 118 -13.44 1.18 -22.77
CA ARG A 118 -14.36 1.85 -21.84
C ARG A 118 -14.08 3.34 -21.63
N ALA A 119 -12.96 3.89 -22.13
CA ALA A 119 -12.70 5.32 -22.10
C ALA A 119 -13.81 6.04 -22.89
N GLY A 120 -14.61 6.87 -22.20
CA GLY A 120 -15.78 7.56 -22.77
C GLY A 120 -17.15 6.97 -22.36
N PHE A 121 -17.20 5.83 -21.66
CA PHE A 121 -18.46 5.31 -21.12
C PHE A 121 -18.82 6.05 -19.83
N ARG A 122 -19.97 6.75 -19.84
CA ARG A 122 -20.51 7.34 -18.62
C ARG A 122 -21.07 6.22 -17.72
N ARG A 123 -20.61 6.18 -16.46
CA ARG A 123 -21.16 5.24 -15.44
C ARG A 123 -22.61 5.56 -15.07
N THR A 124 -23.04 6.79 -15.27
CA THR A 124 -24.36 7.30 -14.92
C THR A 124 -24.92 8.13 -16.09
N GLY A 125 -26.22 8.03 -16.31
CA GLY A 125 -26.97 8.83 -17.28
C GLY A 125 -28.17 9.47 -16.61
N TRP A 126 -28.70 10.54 -17.20
CA TRP A 126 -29.89 11.21 -16.70
C TRP A 126 -31.14 10.58 -17.31
N SER A 127 -32.10 10.18 -16.48
CA SER A 127 -33.46 9.84 -16.92
C SER A 127 -34.49 10.48 -15.99
N PRO A 128 -35.72 10.74 -16.49
CA PRO A 128 -36.84 11.13 -15.64
C PRO A 128 -37.10 10.09 -14.55
N ARG A 129 -37.54 10.56 -13.39
CA ARG A 129 -37.74 9.72 -12.20
C ARG A 129 -38.77 8.61 -12.49
N GLY A 130 -38.36 7.36 -12.39
CA GLY A 130 -39.20 6.18 -12.67
C GLY A 130 -39.10 5.63 -14.10
N VAL A 131 -38.29 6.24 -14.97
CA VAL A 131 -38.09 5.78 -16.36
C VAL A 131 -36.74 5.06 -16.47
N ALA A 132 -36.78 3.82 -16.96
CA ALA A 132 -35.57 3.05 -17.25
C ALA A 132 -34.75 3.73 -18.37
N PRO A 133 -33.41 3.85 -18.23
CA PRO A 133 -32.58 4.48 -19.24
C PRO A 133 -32.64 3.73 -20.58
N VAL A 134 -32.83 4.47 -21.68
CA VAL A 134 -33.11 3.92 -23.02
C VAL A 134 -31.87 3.29 -23.69
N GLN A 135 -30.65 3.54 -23.19
CA GLN A 135 -29.44 2.99 -23.83
C GLN A 135 -28.33 2.66 -22.84
N VAL A 136 -28.18 1.38 -22.52
CA VAL A 136 -27.04 0.82 -21.79
C VAL A 136 -26.04 0.31 -22.83
N SER A 137 -25.07 1.15 -23.21
CA SER A 137 -23.85 0.79 -23.97
C SER A 137 -24.04 -0.15 -25.19
N ARG A 138 -24.00 0.37 -26.42
CA ARG A 138 -23.91 -0.49 -27.62
C ARG A 138 -22.50 -1.11 -27.66
N PHE A 139 -22.40 -2.43 -27.43
CA PHE A 139 -21.14 -3.16 -27.46
C PHE A 139 -20.56 -3.16 -28.89
N GLN A 140 -19.65 -2.23 -29.19
CA GLN A 140 -18.93 -2.22 -30.47
C GLN A 140 -17.75 -3.19 -30.37
N ARG A 141 -17.91 -4.38 -30.97
CA ARG A 141 -16.81 -5.32 -31.16
C ARG A 141 -16.03 -4.85 -32.40
N GLY A 142 -14.90 -4.17 -32.20
CA GLY A 142 -14.00 -3.81 -33.30
C GLY A 142 -13.52 -5.04 -34.08
N GLN A 143 -13.25 -4.89 -35.37
CA GLN A 143 -12.64 -5.93 -36.20
C GLN A 143 -11.25 -6.28 -35.65
N ARG A 144 -10.94 -7.58 -35.61
CA ARG A 144 -9.58 -8.07 -35.36
C ARG A 144 -8.89 -8.18 -36.71
N TYR A 145 -7.73 -7.54 -36.85
CA TYR A 145 -6.78 -7.78 -37.93
C TYR A 145 -5.91 -8.98 -37.57
#